data_AF-A0A9D8W855-F1
#
_entry.id   AF-A0A9D8W855-F1
#
_cell.length_a   1.000
_cell.length_b   1.000
_cell.length_c   1.000
_cell.angle_alpha   90.00
_cell.angle_beta   90.00
_cell.angle_gamma   90.00
#
_symmetry.space_group_name_H-M   'P 1'
#
loop_
_entity.id
_entity.type
_entity.pdbx_description
1 polymer ?
#
loop_
_entity_poly.entity_id
_entity_poly.type
_entity_poly.pdbx_seq_one_letter_code
_entity_poly.pdbx_strand_id
1 'polypeptide(L)'
;MTDETLLSAADCARRLGLTTKALRVYEARGLIEPRRTEKNWRLYGSREIARLNEILMLQQLGLTLARIGQVLSGQQTDLADFLTLQEETLRSRQARIDRSLALVRSLQSNHADGEVLSLDDMIKLAKETLMTPEKDDAIAWKRYEQSRPRKAVSIYAKILPDYEGSYAMEEGSMVAIRVRENELYLQLLGQPEVLFKPEAKDAFFTTVVAAQVTFQRDETGKVCALTLHQHGHELVAERVGEEAFVSRQKTLEQRIAEKIPLQGSEAVMREMIDQHVSGSIDYDRMTAPLADLARTQADMIEAEMERLGQPGPITFKGVDSNGYDIYEVQFANGRTEWGLSMTPDGLINGLYTRNAV
;
A
#
# COMPACT_ATOMS: atom_id res chain seq x y z
N MET A 1 44.12 -8.88 25.63
CA MET A 1 42.76 -8.98 26.20
C MET A 1 42.28 -7.56 26.41
N THR A 2 41.48 -7.03 25.50
CA THR A 2 40.88 -5.70 25.67
C THR A 2 39.78 -5.81 26.71
N ASP A 3 39.92 -5.09 27.80
CA ASP A 3 38.92 -4.99 28.88
C ASP A 3 37.63 -4.40 28.27
N GLU A 4 36.67 -5.27 27.96
CA GLU A 4 35.40 -4.85 27.36
C GLU A 4 34.57 -4.17 28.45
N THR A 5 34.45 -2.84 28.41
CA THR A 5 33.66 -2.08 29.39
C THR A 5 32.18 -2.46 29.29
N LEU A 6 31.72 -3.31 30.21
CA LEU A 6 30.33 -3.74 30.30
C LEU A 6 29.47 -2.70 31.01
N LEU A 7 28.32 -2.35 30.42
CA LEU A 7 27.39 -1.38 30.97
C LEU A 7 26.28 -2.06 31.76
N SER A 8 25.85 -1.42 32.85
CA SER A 8 24.60 -1.78 33.52
C SER A 8 23.41 -1.47 32.63
N ALA A 9 22.25 -2.08 32.90
CA ALA A 9 21.01 -1.76 32.18
C ALA A 9 20.66 -0.26 32.23
N ALA A 10 20.93 0.43 33.34
CA ALA A 10 20.64 1.85 33.49
C ALA A 10 21.59 2.71 32.64
N ASP A 11 22.89 2.37 32.62
CA ASP A 11 23.88 3.11 31.84
C ASP A 11 23.75 2.85 30.35
N CYS A 12 23.44 1.61 29.95
CA CYS A 12 23.14 1.24 28.57
C CYS A 12 21.89 1.98 28.07
N ALA A 13 20.81 1.98 28.85
CA ALA A 13 19.59 2.70 28.52
C ALA A 13 19.86 4.21 28.34
N ARG A 14 20.59 4.83 29.28
CA ARG A 14 20.95 6.25 29.21
C ARG A 14 21.77 6.59 27.96
N ARG A 15 22.77 5.78 27.62
CA ARG A 15 23.65 6.02 26.46
C ARG A 15 22.94 5.86 25.11
N LEU A 16 21.95 4.99 25.02
CA LEU A 16 21.21 4.71 23.79
C LEU A 16 19.88 5.48 23.71
N GLY A 17 19.59 6.38 24.66
CA GLY A 17 18.32 7.10 24.69
C GLY A 17 17.11 6.19 24.94
N LEU A 18 17.32 5.03 25.54
CA LEU A 18 16.29 4.03 25.83
C LEU A 18 15.86 4.08 27.30
N THR A 19 14.74 3.41 27.60
CA THR A 19 14.36 3.13 29.00
C THR A 19 14.84 1.73 29.40
N THR A 20 15.09 1.53 30.69
CA THR A 20 15.37 0.17 31.23
C THR A 20 14.20 -0.80 31.02
N LYS A 21 12.97 -0.27 30.92
CA LYS A 21 11.78 -1.03 30.54
C LYS A 21 11.85 -1.53 29.09
N ALA A 22 12.31 -0.70 28.16
CA ALA A 22 12.49 -1.11 26.75
C ALA A 22 13.49 -2.27 26.62
N LEU A 23 14.62 -2.22 27.34
CA LEU A 23 15.59 -3.32 27.36
C LEU A 23 14.99 -4.64 27.86
N ARG A 24 14.14 -4.60 28.89
CA ARG A 24 13.43 -5.80 29.39
C ARG A 24 12.43 -6.32 28.37
N VAL A 25 11.75 -5.43 27.66
CA VAL A 25 10.80 -5.80 26.61
C VAL A 25 11.50 -6.48 25.43
N TYR A 26 12.67 -6.00 25.03
CA TYR A 26 13.45 -6.59 23.94
C TYR A 26 13.96 -7.98 24.33
N GLU A 27 14.47 -8.12 25.55
CA GLU A 27 14.89 -9.43 26.07
C GLU A 27 13.71 -10.41 26.18
N ALA A 28 12.56 -9.97 26.71
CA ALA A 28 11.37 -10.82 26.83
C ALA A 28 10.81 -11.29 25.47
N ARG A 29 11.13 -10.55 24.40
CA ARG A 29 10.79 -10.91 23.01
C ARG A 29 11.91 -11.65 22.27
N GLY A 30 13.00 -11.99 22.95
CA GLY A 30 14.14 -12.70 22.36
C GLY A 30 14.97 -11.87 21.38
N LEU A 31 14.81 -10.55 21.36
CA LEU A 31 15.56 -9.67 20.44
C LEU A 31 16.99 -9.40 20.91
N ILE A 32 17.21 -9.50 22.22
CA ILE A 32 18.52 -9.37 22.84
C ILE A 32 18.69 -10.43 23.92
N GLU A 33 19.93 -10.86 24.12
CA GLU A 33 20.31 -11.77 25.20
C GLU A 33 21.47 -11.12 25.97
N PRO A 34 21.17 -10.33 27.01
CA PRO A 34 22.21 -9.62 27.75
C PRO A 34 23.05 -10.59 28.59
N ARG A 35 24.35 -10.30 28.70
CA ARG A 35 25.21 -11.00 29.66
C ARG A 35 24.76 -10.71 31.08
N ARG A 36 25.14 -11.57 32.02
CA ARG A 36 24.70 -11.45 33.41
C ARG A 36 25.86 -11.59 34.39
N THR A 37 25.80 -10.84 35.48
CA THR A 37 26.69 -11.07 36.65
C THR A 37 26.28 -12.35 37.38
N GLU A 38 27.12 -12.82 38.30
CA GLU A 38 26.78 -13.90 39.23
C GLU A 38 25.53 -13.60 40.08
N LYS A 39 25.29 -12.31 40.37
CA LYS A 39 24.06 -11.82 41.05
C LYS A 39 22.88 -11.60 40.09
N ASN A 40 22.97 -12.12 38.87
CA ASN A 40 21.93 -12.12 37.85
C ASN A 40 21.55 -10.70 37.32
N TRP A 41 22.46 -9.74 37.39
CA TRP A 41 22.26 -8.39 36.84
C TRP A 41 22.67 -8.33 35.37
N ARG A 42 21.85 -7.67 34.54
CA ARG A 42 22.10 -7.51 33.10
C ARG A 42 23.29 -6.61 32.82
N LEU A 43 24.16 -7.08 31.93
CA LEU A 43 25.35 -6.43 31.44
C LEU A 43 25.32 -6.36 29.90
N TYR A 44 25.74 -5.22 29.38
CA TYR A 44 25.72 -4.93 27.94
C TYR A 44 27.14 -4.55 27.49
N GLY A 45 27.74 -5.40 26.66
CA GLY A 45 29.02 -5.15 26.01
C GLY A 45 28.82 -4.66 24.58
N SER A 46 29.90 -4.64 23.81
CA SER A 46 29.92 -4.14 22.44
C SER A 46 28.96 -4.91 21.53
N ARG A 47 28.83 -6.23 21.75
CA ARG A 47 27.92 -7.09 20.97
C ARG A 47 26.45 -6.76 21.23
N GLU A 48 26.07 -6.60 22.49
CA GLU A 48 24.69 -6.29 22.85
C GLU A 48 24.31 -4.86 22.42
N ILE A 49 25.25 -3.91 22.50
CA ILE A 49 25.06 -2.54 22.01
C ILE A 49 24.88 -2.52 20.49
N ALA A 50 25.68 -3.28 19.73
CA ALA A 50 25.53 -3.38 18.28
C ALA A 50 24.15 -3.92 17.90
N ARG A 51 23.68 -4.97 18.59
CA ARG A 51 22.34 -5.53 18.40
C ARG A 51 21.23 -4.52 18.75
N LEU A 52 21.40 -3.76 19.83
CA LEU A 52 20.45 -2.72 20.22
C LEU A 52 20.37 -1.58 19.20
N ASN A 53 21.51 -1.17 18.63
CA ASN A 53 21.55 -0.16 17.56
C ASN A 53 20.86 -0.67 16.29
N GLU A 54 21.03 -1.94 15.94
CA GLU A 54 20.34 -2.58 14.81
C GLU A 54 18.82 -2.57 15.02
N ILE A 55 18.34 -2.92 16.23
CA ILE A 55 16.92 -2.84 16.60
C ILE A 55 16.42 -1.40 16.48
N LEU A 56 17.16 -0.42 17.01
CA LEU A 56 16.78 1.00 16.97
C LEU A 56 16.69 1.53 15.53
N MET A 57 17.64 1.17 14.67
CA MET A 57 17.64 1.55 13.26
C MET A 57 16.41 0.99 12.55
N LEU A 58 16.08 -0.28 12.78
CA LEU A 58 14.88 -0.90 12.21
C LEU A 58 13.59 -0.30 12.77
N GLN A 59 13.56 0.09 14.05
CA GLN A 59 12.40 0.81 14.62
C GLN A 59 12.24 2.21 14.00
N GLN A 60 13.33 2.92 13.72
CA GLN A 60 13.29 4.21 13.03
C GLN A 60 12.80 4.10 11.59
N LEU A 61 13.01 2.94 10.97
CA LEU A 61 12.42 2.57 9.68
C LEU A 61 10.95 2.10 9.80
N GLY A 62 10.34 2.19 10.99
CA GLY A 62 8.93 1.88 11.19
C GLY A 62 8.62 0.40 11.45
N LEU A 63 9.62 -0.47 11.61
CA LEU A 63 9.37 -1.90 11.85
C LEU A 63 8.84 -2.14 13.27
N THR A 64 7.88 -3.06 13.38
CA THR A 64 7.40 -3.57 14.67
C THR A 64 8.43 -4.52 15.30
N LEU A 65 8.43 -4.64 16.64
CA LEU A 65 9.34 -5.55 17.34
C LEU A 65 9.22 -7.02 16.92
N ALA A 66 8.03 -7.46 16.49
CA ALA A 66 7.83 -8.83 15.99
C ALA A 66 8.55 -9.03 14.65
N ARG A 67 8.39 -8.06 13.74
CA ARG A 67 9.04 -8.06 12.43
C ARG A 67 10.56 -7.94 12.55
N ILE A 68 11.04 -7.08 13.45
CA ILE A 68 12.46 -6.98 13.79
C ILE A 68 13.00 -8.35 14.22
N GLY A 69 12.26 -9.11 15.03
CA GLY A 69 12.67 -10.48 15.38
C GLY A 69 12.85 -11.43 14.18
N GLN A 70 11.99 -11.33 13.17
CA GLN A 70 12.07 -12.13 11.93
C GLN A 70 13.25 -11.70 11.05
N VAL A 71 13.51 -10.40 10.99
CA VAL A 71 14.66 -9.83 10.27
C VAL A 71 15.97 -10.29 10.89
N LEU A 72 16.08 -10.16 12.21
CA LEU A 72 17.29 -10.51 12.96
C LEU A 72 17.54 -12.03 13.02
N SER A 73 16.51 -12.85 12.74
CA SER A 73 16.63 -14.31 12.62
C SER A 73 16.97 -14.79 11.21
N GLY A 74 17.07 -13.89 10.22
CA GLY A 74 17.50 -14.22 8.86
C GLY A 74 16.38 -14.58 7.87
N GLN A 75 15.10 -14.33 8.19
CA GLN A 75 13.99 -14.46 7.24
C GLN A 75 13.96 -13.24 6.29
N GLN A 76 14.87 -13.21 5.32
CA GLN A 76 15.16 -12.02 4.50
C GLN A 76 14.04 -11.52 3.57
N THR A 77 13.13 -12.39 3.12
CA THR A 77 12.17 -12.05 2.06
C THR A 77 11.25 -10.88 2.42
N ASP A 78 10.82 -10.77 3.67
CA ASP A 78 9.83 -9.77 4.11
C ASP A 78 10.53 -8.52 4.73
N LEU A 79 11.87 -8.41 4.67
CA LEU A 79 12.56 -7.14 4.97
C LEU A 79 12.63 -6.25 3.73
N ALA A 80 13.02 -6.83 2.59
CA ALA A 80 13.15 -6.10 1.34
C ALA A 80 11.81 -5.47 0.95
N ASP A 81 10.73 -6.24 0.95
CA ASP A 81 9.38 -5.75 0.64
C ASP A 81 8.93 -4.64 1.60
N PHE A 82 9.23 -4.78 2.90
CA PHE A 82 8.93 -3.76 3.88
C PHE A 82 9.73 -2.47 3.66
N LEU A 83 11.03 -2.57 3.35
CA LEU A 83 11.88 -1.41 3.07
C LEU A 83 11.44 -0.69 1.80
N THR A 84 11.06 -1.42 0.74
CA THR A 84 10.45 -0.85 -0.46
C THR A 84 9.17 -0.08 -0.11
N LEU A 85 8.27 -0.68 0.69
CA LEU A 85 7.04 -0.02 1.13
C LEU A 85 7.28 1.22 2.02
N GLN A 86 8.32 1.19 2.86
CA GLN A 86 8.72 2.36 3.66
C GLN A 86 9.29 3.46 2.79
N GLU A 87 10.10 3.11 1.79
CA GLU A 87 10.64 4.07 0.83
C GLU A 87 9.50 4.78 0.08
N GLU A 88 8.51 4.04 -0.42
CA GLU A 88 7.32 4.60 -1.06
C GLU A 88 6.55 5.56 -0.12
N THR A 89 6.46 5.21 1.16
CA THR A 89 5.79 6.03 2.18
C THR A 89 6.56 7.32 2.45
N LEU A 90 7.89 7.24 2.57
CA LEU A 90 8.76 8.39 2.77
C LEU A 90 8.77 9.32 1.56
N ARG A 91 8.80 8.76 0.35
CA ARG A 91 8.69 9.52 -0.92
C ARG A 91 7.35 10.26 -1.00
N SER A 92 6.26 9.59 -0.62
CA SER A 92 4.94 10.23 -0.56
C SER A 92 4.90 11.40 0.42
N ARG A 93 5.55 11.27 1.58
CA ARG A 93 5.69 12.35 2.57
C ARG A 93 6.55 13.49 2.06
N GLN A 94 7.65 13.18 1.39
CA GLN A 94 8.54 14.18 0.76
C GLN A 94 7.78 15.01 -0.28
N ALA A 95 7.08 14.37 -1.21
CA ALA A 95 6.29 15.05 -2.23
C ALA A 95 5.22 15.98 -1.63
N ARG A 96 4.58 15.58 -0.51
CA ARG A 96 3.63 16.45 0.21
C ARG A 96 4.32 17.69 0.77
N ILE A 97 5.48 17.52 1.40
CA ILE A 97 6.26 18.63 1.94
C ILE A 97 6.66 19.59 0.82
N ASP A 98 7.13 19.07 -0.31
CA ASP A 98 7.55 19.89 -1.45
C ASP A 98 6.38 20.69 -2.05
N ARG A 99 5.19 20.09 -2.18
CA ARG A 99 3.96 20.80 -2.60
C ARG A 99 3.59 21.93 -1.66
N SER A 100 3.55 21.66 -0.35
CA SER A 100 3.26 22.68 0.66
C SER A 100 4.29 23.82 0.61
N LEU A 101 5.57 23.49 0.41
CA LEU A 101 6.66 24.46 0.33
C LEU A 101 6.57 25.32 -0.94
N ALA A 102 6.16 24.73 -2.07
CA ALA A 102 5.88 25.46 -3.30
C ALA A 102 4.69 26.42 -3.16
N LEU A 103 3.60 26.00 -2.52
CA LEU A 103 2.44 26.85 -2.24
C LEU A 103 2.82 28.01 -1.30
N VAL A 104 3.57 27.74 -0.23
CA VAL A 104 4.06 28.80 0.67
C VAL A 104 4.90 29.81 -0.10
N ARG A 105 5.79 29.36 -1.00
CA ARG A 105 6.61 30.26 -1.84
C ARG A 105 5.76 31.08 -2.81
N SER A 106 4.76 30.50 -3.46
CA SER A 106 3.89 31.25 -4.39
C SER A 106 3.09 32.31 -3.64
N LEU A 107 2.55 31.98 -2.48
CA LEU A 107 1.81 32.93 -1.64
C LEU A 107 2.71 34.04 -1.08
N GLN A 108 3.96 33.72 -0.71
CA GLN A 108 4.94 34.73 -0.32
C GLN A 108 5.27 35.69 -1.47
N SER A 109 5.39 35.19 -2.71
CA SER A 109 5.62 36.01 -3.90
C SER A 109 4.44 36.93 -4.18
N ASN A 110 3.22 36.38 -4.23
CA ASN A 110 2.01 37.16 -4.55
C ASN A 110 1.72 38.24 -3.49
N HIS A 111 2.03 37.96 -2.22
CA HIS A 111 1.91 38.97 -1.16
C HIS A 111 2.92 40.11 -1.29
N ALA A 112 4.12 39.84 -1.81
CA ALA A 112 5.13 40.87 -2.05
C ALA A 112 4.71 41.85 -3.17
N ASP A 113 3.85 41.40 -4.10
CA ASP A 113 3.30 42.20 -5.19
C ASP A 113 2.02 42.99 -4.80
N GLY A 114 1.66 42.98 -3.51
CA GLY A 114 0.54 43.76 -2.97
C GLY A 114 -0.83 43.08 -3.05
N GLU A 115 -0.88 41.81 -3.46
CA GLU A 115 -2.12 41.03 -3.44
C GLU A 115 -2.46 40.56 -2.01
N VAL A 116 -3.75 40.62 -1.69
CA VAL A 116 -4.30 40.15 -0.41
C VAL A 116 -4.56 38.64 -0.53
N LEU A 117 -3.99 37.83 0.38
CA LEU A 117 -4.28 36.40 0.43
C LEU A 117 -5.79 36.15 0.52
N SER A 118 -6.32 35.37 -0.43
CA SER A 118 -7.74 35.03 -0.44
C SER A 118 -8.07 34.00 0.65
N LEU A 119 -9.35 33.90 1.03
CA LEU A 119 -9.82 32.86 1.95
C LEU A 119 -9.60 31.46 1.37
N ASP A 120 -9.71 31.29 0.06
CA ASP A 120 -9.44 30.02 -0.62
C ASP A 120 -7.96 29.65 -0.59
N ASP A 121 -7.06 30.62 -0.72
CA ASP A 121 -5.62 30.40 -0.55
C ASP A 121 -5.27 30.04 0.89
N MET A 122 -5.93 30.67 1.87
CA MET A 122 -5.78 30.33 3.28
C MET A 122 -6.36 28.94 3.60
N ILE A 123 -7.47 28.54 2.96
CA ILE A 123 -8.04 27.19 3.07
C ILE A 123 -7.14 26.17 2.38
N LYS A 124 -6.56 26.49 1.22
CA LYS A 124 -5.63 25.62 0.48
C LYS A 124 -4.32 25.46 1.24
N LEU A 125 -3.76 26.55 1.76
CA LEU A 125 -2.62 26.54 2.67
C LEU A 125 -2.97 25.76 3.95
N ALA A 126 -4.17 25.92 4.51
CA ALA A 126 -4.59 25.14 5.65
C ALA A 126 -4.76 23.65 5.32
N LYS A 127 -5.23 23.27 4.13
CA LYS A 127 -5.31 21.87 3.69
C LYS A 127 -3.93 21.26 3.44
N GLU A 128 -3.00 22.04 2.89
CA GLU A 128 -1.66 21.58 2.51
C GLU A 128 -0.63 21.72 3.64
N THR A 129 -0.87 22.58 4.64
CA THR A 129 0.07 22.95 5.73
C THR A 129 -0.51 22.78 7.14
N LEU A 130 -1.84 22.91 7.32
CA LEU A 130 -2.59 22.73 8.58
C LEU A 130 -3.55 21.53 8.55
N MET A 131 -3.34 20.54 7.68
CA MET A 131 -3.57 19.19 8.17
C MET A 131 -2.57 19.05 9.32
N THR A 132 -3.04 19.35 10.54
CA THR A 132 -2.48 18.83 11.78
C THR A 132 -2.01 17.41 11.48
N PRO A 133 -0.79 17.02 11.89
CA PRO A 133 -0.28 15.68 11.65
C PRO A 133 -1.14 14.69 12.44
N GLU A 134 -2.28 14.31 11.87
CA GLU A 134 -3.09 13.20 12.33
C GLU A 134 -3.03 12.07 11.31
N LYS A 135 -2.30 12.17 10.18
CA LYS A 135 -2.39 11.15 9.10
C LYS A 135 -1.14 10.47 8.57
N ASP A 136 0.07 10.90 8.89
CA ASP A 136 1.22 9.97 8.79
C ASP A 136 1.16 8.98 9.94
N ASP A 137 0.80 9.48 11.13
CA ASP A 137 0.40 8.62 12.24
C ASP A 137 -0.93 7.93 11.98
N ALA A 138 -1.96 8.47 11.29
CA ALA A 138 -3.17 7.65 11.01
C ALA A 138 -3.04 6.64 9.87
N ILE A 139 -2.24 6.84 8.82
CA ILE A 139 -1.97 5.76 7.86
C ILE A 139 -1.01 4.74 8.49
N ALA A 140 0.03 5.15 9.21
CA ALA A 140 0.89 4.23 9.96
C ALA A 140 0.13 3.56 11.11
N TRP A 141 -0.81 4.24 11.78
CA TRP A 141 -1.71 3.70 12.80
C TRP A 141 -2.76 2.81 12.19
N LYS A 142 -3.37 3.16 11.04
CA LYS A 142 -4.26 2.26 10.31
C LYS A 142 -3.48 1.03 9.90
N ARG A 143 -2.29 1.14 9.31
CA ARG A 143 -1.42 0.00 9.00
C ARG A 143 -1.04 -0.80 10.26
N TYR A 144 -0.76 -0.14 11.39
CA TYR A 144 -0.50 -0.79 12.67
C TYR A 144 -1.74 -1.49 13.23
N GLU A 145 -2.92 -0.86 13.17
CA GLU A 145 -4.22 -1.37 13.59
C GLU A 145 -4.66 -2.56 12.71
N GLN A 146 -4.47 -2.46 11.40
CA GLN A 146 -4.71 -3.49 10.40
C GLN A 146 -3.74 -4.66 10.51
N SER A 147 -2.51 -4.45 10.99
CA SER A 147 -1.50 -5.50 11.19
C SER A 147 -1.47 -6.09 12.60
N ARG A 148 -2.28 -5.59 13.55
CA ARG A 148 -2.31 -6.18 14.91
C ARG A 148 -2.84 -7.61 14.86
N PRO A 149 -2.39 -8.48 15.78
CA PRO A 149 -3.02 -9.77 15.99
C PRO A 149 -4.49 -9.58 16.37
N ARG A 150 -5.39 -9.97 15.47
CA ARG A 150 -6.84 -9.96 15.71
C ARG A 150 -7.30 -11.33 16.17
N LYS A 151 -8.34 -11.34 17.00
CA LYS A 151 -8.95 -12.58 17.51
C LYS A 151 -10.31 -12.74 16.89
N ALA A 152 -10.54 -13.92 16.32
CA ALA A 152 -11.86 -14.27 15.84
C ALA A 152 -12.85 -14.28 17.03
N VAL A 153 -14.03 -13.71 16.82
CA VAL A 153 -15.15 -13.76 17.76
C VAL A 153 -16.22 -14.72 17.25
N SER A 154 -16.97 -15.35 18.14
CA SER A 154 -18.12 -16.14 17.71
C SER A 154 -19.27 -15.20 17.36
N ILE A 155 -19.69 -15.18 16.10
CA ILE A 155 -20.93 -14.53 15.66
C ILE A 155 -22.03 -15.56 15.44
N TYR A 156 -23.28 -15.12 15.46
CA TYR A 156 -24.41 -16.00 15.19
C TYR A 156 -24.40 -16.43 13.72
N ALA A 157 -23.94 -17.65 13.45
CA ALA A 157 -23.93 -18.35 12.16
C ALA A 157 -24.98 -17.90 11.12
N LYS A 158 -26.24 -17.77 11.54
CA LYS A 158 -27.36 -17.42 10.63
C LYS A 158 -27.30 -16.02 10.04
N ILE A 159 -26.42 -15.13 10.51
CA ILE A 159 -26.23 -13.80 9.91
C ILE A 159 -25.29 -13.82 8.71
N LEU A 160 -24.46 -14.86 8.56
CA LEU A 160 -23.46 -14.92 7.49
C LEU A 160 -24.07 -14.80 6.08
N PRO A 161 -25.21 -15.46 5.76
CA PRO A 161 -25.86 -15.32 4.47
C PRO A 161 -26.24 -13.87 4.10
N ASP A 162 -26.39 -12.95 5.08
CA ASP A 162 -26.67 -11.54 4.78
C ASP A 162 -25.54 -10.88 3.98
N TYR A 163 -24.29 -11.32 4.19
CA TYR A 163 -23.11 -10.72 3.55
C TYR A 163 -22.84 -11.28 2.15
N GLU A 164 -23.43 -12.43 1.83
CA GLU A 164 -23.25 -13.13 0.56
C GLU A 164 -23.73 -12.28 -0.60
N GLY A 165 -22.91 -12.16 -1.65
CA GLY A 165 -23.23 -11.33 -2.80
C GLY A 165 -22.00 -10.86 -3.57
N SER A 166 -22.24 -9.93 -4.50
CA SER A 166 -21.22 -9.30 -5.33
C SER A 166 -21.19 -7.81 -5.02
N TYR A 167 -20.00 -7.21 -5.04
CA TYR A 167 -19.77 -5.80 -4.72
C TYR A 167 -18.83 -5.19 -5.75
N ALA A 168 -19.09 -3.94 -6.16
CA ALA A 168 -18.31 -3.22 -7.15
C ALA A 168 -17.73 -1.95 -6.55
N MET A 169 -16.44 -1.72 -6.76
CA MET A 169 -15.75 -0.48 -6.42
C MET A 169 -15.88 0.52 -7.59
N GLU A 170 -15.78 1.82 -7.30
CA GLU A 170 -15.80 2.87 -8.32
C GLU A 170 -14.67 2.69 -9.36
N GLU A 171 -13.49 2.23 -8.92
CA GLU A 171 -12.34 1.95 -9.78
C GLU A 171 -12.46 0.66 -10.62
N GLY A 172 -13.65 0.07 -10.74
CA GLY A 172 -13.94 -1.09 -11.60
C GLY A 172 -13.61 -2.46 -10.99
N SER A 173 -12.82 -2.50 -9.92
CA SER A 173 -12.55 -3.70 -9.12
C SER A 173 -13.84 -4.30 -8.55
N MET A 174 -13.88 -5.62 -8.38
CA MET A 174 -15.02 -6.30 -7.77
C MET A 174 -14.62 -7.29 -6.69
N VAL A 175 -15.55 -7.46 -5.75
CA VAL A 175 -15.47 -8.41 -4.66
C VAL A 175 -16.67 -9.35 -4.73
N ALA A 176 -16.45 -10.64 -4.61
CA ALA A 176 -17.47 -11.62 -4.29
C ALA A 176 -17.32 -12.08 -2.84
N ILE A 177 -18.44 -12.13 -2.13
CA ILE A 177 -18.54 -12.75 -0.80
C ILE A 177 -19.32 -14.05 -0.95
N ARG A 178 -18.76 -15.14 -0.42
CA ARG A 178 -19.36 -16.48 -0.42
C ARG A 178 -19.34 -17.03 0.99
N VAL A 179 -20.38 -17.78 1.37
CA VAL A 179 -20.46 -18.43 2.66
C VAL A 179 -20.47 -19.94 2.47
N ARG A 180 -19.47 -20.63 3.02
CA ARG A 180 -19.36 -22.09 2.95
C ARG A 180 -19.03 -22.62 4.33
N GLU A 181 -19.72 -23.70 4.73
CA GLU A 181 -19.48 -24.35 6.04
C GLU A 181 -19.49 -23.36 7.22
N ASN A 182 -20.33 -22.31 7.14
CA ASN A 182 -20.43 -21.27 8.16
C ASN A 182 -19.18 -20.39 8.31
N GLU A 183 -18.41 -20.26 7.23
CA GLU A 183 -17.26 -19.37 7.10
C GLU A 183 -17.46 -18.40 5.92
N LEU A 184 -16.89 -17.20 6.03
CA LEU A 184 -16.99 -16.14 5.02
C LEU A 184 -15.72 -16.11 4.17
N TYR A 185 -15.89 -16.27 2.86
CA TYR A 185 -14.82 -16.19 1.88
C TYR A 185 -14.99 -14.93 1.04
N LEU A 186 -13.90 -14.19 0.87
CA LEU A 186 -13.82 -13.00 0.03
C LEU A 186 -12.96 -13.33 -1.20
N GLN A 187 -13.45 -12.99 -2.38
CA GLN A 187 -12.71 -13.10 -3.63
C GLN A 187 -12.64 -11.75 -4.32
N LEU A 188 -11.43 -11.22 -4.53
CA LEU A 188 -11.23 -10.15 -5.50
C LEU A 188 -11.20 -10.74 -6.90
N LEU A 189 -11.74 -10.02 -7.89
CA LEU A 189 -11.75 -10.48 -9.28
C LEU A 189 -10.34 -10.85 -9.77
N GLY A 190 -10.18 -12.05 -10.33
CA GLY A 190 -8.88 -12.57 -10.79
C GLY A 190 -7.97 -13.13 -9.69
N GLN A 191 -8.37 -13.02 -8.41
CA GLN A 191 -7.61 -13.53 -7.27
C GLN A 191 -8.26 -14.80 -6.67
N PRO A 192 -7.48 -15.63 -5.95
CA PRO A 192 -8.04 -16.74 -5.20
C PRO A 192 -8.93 -16.26 -4.06
N GLU A 193 -9.87 -17.12 -3.65
CA GLU A 193 -10.70 -16.90 -2.47
C GLU A 193 -9.84 -16.89 -1.20
N VAL A 194 -10.14 -15.95 -0.30
CA VAL A 194 -9.47 -15.80 0.99
C VAL A 194 -10.50 -15.92 2.11
N LEU A 195 -10.17 -16.73 3.12
CA LEU A 195 -11.00 -16.87 4.32
C LEU A 195 -10.93 -15.61 5.19
N PHE A 196 -12.08 -15.08 5.56
CA PHE A 196 -12.26 -13.95 6.47
C PHE A 196 -12.99 -14.41 7.74
N LYS A 197 -12.33 -14.18 8.88
CA LYS A 197 -12.82 -14.53 10.20
C LYS A 197 -13.56 -13.34 10.81
N PRO A 198 -14.66 -13.59 11.54
CA PRO A 198 -15.41 -12.53 12.21
C PRO A 198 -14.60 -11.88 13.33
N GLU A 199 -14.59 -10.56 13.37
CA GLU A 199 -14.05 -9.74 14.47
C GLU A 199 -15.15 -9.02 15.25
N ALA A 200 -16.20 -8.61 14.54
CA ALA A 200 -17.44 -8.10 15.12
C ALA A 200 -18.62 -8.55 14.24
N LYS A 201 -19.84 -8.08 14.55
CA LYS A 201 -21.04 -8.43 13.77
C LYS A 201 -20.85 -8.19 12.26
N ASP A 202 -20.43 -6.99 11.89
CA ASP A 202 -20.29 -6.56 10.49
C ASP A 202 -18.82 -6.29 10.11
N ALA A 203 -17.86 -6.81 10.89
CA ALA A 203 -16.43 -6.62 10.64
C ALA A 203 -15.68 -7.96 10.64
N PHE A 204 -14.86 -8.17 9.62
CA PHE A 204 -14.12 -9.41 9.40
C PHE A 204 -12.68 -9.11 9.00
N PHE A 205 -11.77 -10.06 9.26
CA PHE A 205 -10.35 -9.94 8.92
C PHE A 205 -9.80 -11.26 8.40
N THR A 206 -8.71 -11.21 7.65
CA THR A 206 -7.95 -12.42 7.27
C THR A 206 -6.58 -12.46 7.94
N THR A 207 -6.02 -13.65 8.07
CA THR A 207 -4.64 -13.87 8.54
C THR A 207 -3.67 -14.12 7.39
N VAL A 208 -4.16 -14.24 6.16
CA VAL A 208 -3.35 -14.51 4.97
C VAL A 208 -2.61 -13.25 4.53
N VAL A 209 -3.30 -12.10 4.57
CA VAL A 209 -2.78 -10.76 4.27
C VAL A 209 -3.32 -9.77 5.31
N ALA A 210 -2.69 -8.60 5.46
CA ALA A 210 -3.16 -7.55 6.35
C ALA A 210 -4.37 -6.80 5.76
N ALA A 211 -5.51 -7.49 5.69
CA ALA A 211 -6.76 -6.99 5.13
C ALA A 211 -7.95 -7.21 6.07
N GLN A 212 -8.90 -6.28 6.03
CA GLN A 212 -10.16 -6.34 6.75
C GLN A 212 -11.30 -5.88 5.85
N VAL A 213 -12.50 -6.29 6.21
CA VAL A 213 -13.72 -5.80 5.58
C VAL A 213 -14.72 -5.38 6.64
N THR A 214 -15.31 -4.20 6.44
CA THR A 214 -16.45 -3.72 7.23
C THR A 214 -17.66 -3.59 6.32
N PHE A 215 -18.76 -4.25 6.66
CA PHE A 215 -20.01 -4.18 5.90
C PHE A 215 -20.87 -3.01 6.38
N GLN A 216 -21.45 -2.26 5.43
CA GLN A 216 -22.49 -1.29 5.72
C GLN A 216 -23.87 -1.88 5.47
N ARG A 217 -24.82 -1.50 6.33
CA ARG A 217 -26.24 -1.84 6.19
C ARG A 217 -27.05 -0.56 5.95
N ASP A 218 -28.12 -0.67 5.16
CA ASP A 218 -29.07 0.41 4.93
C ASP A 218 -30.05 0.59 6.10
N GLU A 219 -30.97 1.55 5.98
CA GLU A 219 -32.00 1.85 6.99
C GLU A 219 -32.93 0.65 7.31
N THR A 220 -33.02 -0.32 6.40
CA THR A 220 -33.83 -1.55 6.59
C THR A 220 -33.03 -2.66 7.27
N GLY A 221 -31.73 -2.46 7.50
CA GLY A 221 -30.82 -3.43 8.08
C GLY A 221 -30.21 -4.40 7.07
N LYS A 222 -30.42 -4.20 5.76
CA LYS A 222 -29.85 -5.05 4.70
C LYS A 222 -28.44 -4.58 4.35
N VAL A 223 -27.51 -5.51 4.14
CA VAL A 223 -26.14 -5.18 3.71
C VAL A 223 -26.18 -4.55 2.32
N CYS A 224 -25.70 -3.32 2.19
CA CYS A 224 -25.75 -2.53 0.96
C CYS A 224 -24.37 -2.20 0.38
N ALA A 225 -23.31 -2.25 1.19
CA ALA A 225 -21.94 -2.01 0.75
C ALA A 225 -20.93 -2.68 1.68
N LEU A 226 -19.66 -2.68 1.26
CA LEU A 226 -18.54 -3.02 2.11
C LEU A 226 -17.39 -2.02 1.92
N THR A 227 -16.55 -1.89 2.92
CA THR A 227 -15.26 -1.21 2.83
C THR A 227 -14.14 -2.23 3.03
N LEU A 228 -13.28 -2.37 2.02
CA LEU A 228 -12.03 -3.11 2.12
C LEU A 228 -10.96 -2.20 2.73
N HIS A 229 -10.42 -2.62 3.88
CA HIS A 229 -9.32 -1.96 4.56
C HIS A 229 -8.05 -2.75 4.27
N GLN A 230 -7.12 -2.17 3.52
CA GLN A 230 -5.87 -2.86 3.19
C GLN A 230 -4.77 -1.85 2.89
N HIS A 231 -3.56 -2.11 3.38
CA HIS A 231 -2.38 -1.25 3.17
C HIS A 231 -2.55 0.22 3.60
N GLY A 232 -3.48 0.50 4.52
CA GLY A 232 -3.83 1.86 4.96
C GLY A 232 -4.84 2.58 4.06
N HIS A 233 -5.34 1.93 3.01
CA HIS A 233 -6.42 2.40 2.14
C HIS A 233 -7.77 1.83 2.59
N GLU A 234 -8.83 2.54 2.23
CA GLU A 234 -10.22 2.16 2.45
C GLU A 234 -10.95 2.28 1.11
N LEU A 235 -11.26 1.13 0.51
CA LEU A 235 -11.94 1.05 -0.78
C LEU A 235 -13.40 0.65 -0.54
N VAL A 236 -14.32 1.53 -0.90
CA VAL A 236 -15.75 1.28 -0.77
C VAL A 236 -16.24 0.51 -2.00
N ALA A 237 -17.01 -0.55 -1.77
CA ALA A 237 -17.63 -1.35 -2.81
C ALA A 237 -19.13 -1.47 -2.54
N GLU A 238 -19.95 -0.99 -3.48
CA GLU A 238 -21.40 -1.07 -3.40
C GLU A 238 -21.89 -2.46 -3.79
N ARG A 239 -22.94 -2.95 -3.13
CA ARG A 239 -23.54 -4.24 -3.47
C ARG A 239 -24.22 -4.17 -4.84
N VAL A 240 -23.88 -5.11 -5.70
CA VAL A 240 -24.44 -5.28 -7.05
C VAL A 240 -25.11 -6.64 -7.20
N GLY A 241 -25.81 -6.84 -8.32
CA GLY A 241 -26.40 -8.15 -8.66
C GLY A 241 -25.32 -9.24 -8.73
N GLU A 242 -25.66 -10.44 -8.26
CA GLU A 242 -24.72 -11.57 -8.20
C GLU A 242 -24.08 -11.88 -9.57
N GLU A 243 -24.90 -11.79 -10.62
CA GLU A 243 -24.53 -11.98 -12.02
C GLU A 243 -23.39 -11.07 -12.50
N ALA A 244 -23.22 -9.88 -11.89
CA ALA A 244 -22.21 -8.92 -12.31
C ALA A 244 -20.78 -9.46 -12.12
N PHE A 245 -20.52 -10.11 -10.99
CA PHE A 245 -19.20 -10.71 -10.71
C PHE A 245 -18.95 -11.91 -11.61
N VAL A 246 -19.93 -12.81 -11.72
CA VAL A 246 -19.83 -14.02 -12.56
C VAL A 246 -19.58 -13.65 -14.02
N SER A 247 -20.31 -12.66 -14.54
CA SER A 247 -20.15 -12.16 -15.90
C SER A 247 -18.75 -11.58 -16.11
N ARG A 248 -18.29 -10.67 -15.23
CA ARG A 248 -16.95 -10.08 -15.34
C ARG A 248 -15.83 -11.10 -15.18
N GLN A 249 -15.99 -12.10 -14.30
CA GLN A 249 -15.01 -13.18 -14.15
C GLN A 249 -14.93 -14.02 -15.42
N LYS A 250 -16.08 -14.42 -15.98
CA LYS A 250 -16.10 -15.17 -17.25
C LYS A 250 -15.46 -14.39 -18.39
N THR A 251 -15.73 -13.08 -18.48
CA THR A 251 -15.08 -12.21 -19.47
C THR A 251 -13.57 -12.14 -19.25
N LEU A 252 -13.10 -12.02 -18.00
CA LEU A 252 -11.68 -12.02 -17.67
C LEU A 252 -11.01 -13.36 -18.04
N GLU A 253 -11.61 -14.48 -17.67
CA GLU A 253 -11.12 -15.82 -17.99
C GLU A 253 -11.04 -16.04 -19.51
N GLN A 254 -12.05 -15.59 -20.25
CA GLN A 254 -12.03 -15.64 -21.71
C GLN A 254 -10.92 -14.76 -22.29
N ARG A 255 -10.76 -13.53 -21.78
CA ARG A 255 -9.69 -12.62 -22.21
C ARG A 255 -8.30 -13.21 -22.00
N ILE A 256 -8.08 -13.88 -20.87
CA ILE A 256 -6.83 -14.57 -20.55
C ILE A 256 -6.62 -15.77 -21.49
N ALA A 257 -7.63 -16.64 -21.63
CA ALA A 257 -7.54 -17.87 -22.40
C ALA A 257 -7.36 -17.62 -23.91
N GLU A 258 -8.13 -16.68 -24.46
CA GLU A 258 -8.16 -16.36 -25.88
C GLU A 258 -7.21 -15.22 -26.26
N LYS A 259 -6.51 -14.63 -25.29
CA LYS A 259 -5.65 -13.44 -25.45
C LYS A 259 -6.40 -12.31 -26.15
N ILE A 260 -7.51 -11.90 -25.55
CA ILE A 260 -8.35 -10.82 -26.07
C ILE A 260 -8.07 -9.55 -25.27
N PRO A 261 -7.54 -8.48 -25.89
CA PRO A 261 -7.36 -7.21 -25.21
C PRO A 261 -8.71 -6.54 -24.89
N LEU A 262 -8.72 -5.62 -23.93
CA LEU A 262 -9.81 -4.68 -23.76
C LEU A 262 -10.05 -3.91 -25.07
N GLN A 263 -11.31 -3.51 -25.27
CA GLN A 263 -11.64 -2.72 -26.44
C GLN A 263 -10.93 -1.36 -26.37
N GLY A 264 -10.11 -1.06 -27.38
CA GLY A 264 -9.41 0.22 -27.48
C GLY A 264 -8.14 0.34 -26.61
N SER A 265 -7.73 -0.70 -25.87
CA SER A 265 -6.54 -0.63 -25.01
C SER A 265 -5.25 -0.39 -25.78
N GLU A 266 -5.11 -0.87 -27.01
CA GLU A 266 -3.92 -0.58 -27.83
C GLU A 266 -3.83 0.91 -28.17
N ALA A 267 -4.96 1.55 -28.47
CA ALA A 267 -4.99 2.99 -28.75
C ALA A 267 -4.66 3.79 -27.49
N VAL A 268 -5.22 3.40 -26.34
CA VAL A 268 -4.90 4.00 -25.03
C VAL A 268 -3.42 3.81 -24.69
N MET A 269 -2.85 2.64 -24.99
CA MET A 269 -1.43 2.36 -24.75
C MET A 269 -0.52 3.23 -25.60
N ARG A 270 -0.82 3.37 -26.91
CA ARG A 270 -0.10 4.28 -27.81
C ARG A 270 -0.12 5.70 -27.29
N GLU A 271 -1.30 6.18 -26.93
CA GLU A 271 -1.47 7.53 -26.41
C GLU A 271 -0.73 7.74 -25.09
N MET A 272 -0.78 6.77 -24.17
CA MET A 272 -0.01 6.85 -22.93
C MET A 272 1.48 6.91 -23.19
N ILE A 273 2.02 6.11 -24.10
CA ILE A 273 3.46 6.16 -24.44
C ILE A 273 3.82 7.53 -25.02
N ASP A 274 3.02 8.07 -25.94
CA ASP A 274 3.23 9.40 -26.52
C ASP A 274 3.18 10.51 -25.45
N GLN A 275 2.26 10.40 -24.49
CA GLN A 275 2.15 11.32 -23.36
C GLN A 275 3.37 11.24 -22.42
N HIS A 276 3.88 10.04 -22.13
CA HIS A 276 5.09 9.87 -21.32
C HIS A 276 6.35 10.38 -22.04
N VAL A 277 6.44 10.20 -23.36
CA VAL A 277 7.57 10.71 -24.16
C VAL A 277 7.54 12.22 -24.33
N SER A 278 6.35 12.82 -24.41
CA SER A 278 6.17 14.28 -24.53
C SER A 278 6.10 15.03 -23.20
N GLY A 279 6.06 14.30 -22.07
CA GLY A 279 5.83 14.87 -20.73
C GLY A 279 4.43 15.45 -20.52
N SER A 280 3.50 15.30 -21.48
CA SER A 280 2.17 15.90 -21.47
C SER A 280 1.10 14.90 -21.04
N ILE A 281 1.20 14.42 -19.80
CA ILE A 281 0.32 13.37 -19.26
C ILE A 281 -1.07 13.93 -18.95
N ASP A 282 -2.10 13.26 -19.48
CA ASP A 282 -3.50 13.53 -19.17
C ASP A 282 -3.95 12.68 -17.98
N TYR A 283 -3.81 13.27 -16.79
CA TYR A 283 -4.17 12.61 -15.53
C TYR A 283 -5.68 12.43 -15.33
N ASP A 284 -6.53 13.17 -16.07
CA ASP A 284 -7.99 13.05 -15.94
C ASP A 284 -8.51 11.75 -16.55
N ARG A 285 -7.67 11.07 -17.35
CA ARG A 285 -7.93 9.73 -17.88
C ARG A 285 -7.54 8.60 -16.93
N MET A 286 -7.02 8.92 -15.75
CA MET A 286 -6.64 7.95 -14.73
C MET A 286 -7.60 8.00 -13.54
N THR A 287 -7.76 6.89 -12.83
CA THR A 287 -8.38 6.94 -11.50
C THR A 287 -7.54 7.81 -10.58
N ALA A 288 -8.17 8.47 -9.60
CA ALA A 288 -7.46 9.37 -8.68
C ALA A 288 -6.22 8.72 -8.01
N PRO A 289 -6.28 7.46 -7.53
CA PRO A 289 -5.09 6.79 -6.98
C PRO A 289 -3.94 6.64 -7.99
N LEU A 290 -4.25 6.29 -9.24
CA LEU A 290 -3.23 6.13 -10.28
C LEU A 290 -2.66 7.48 -10.73
N ALA A 291 -3.50 8.50 -10.88
CA ALA A 291 -3.08 9.85 -11.23
C ALA A 291 -2.07 10.41 -10.21
N ASP A 292 -2.33 10.21 -8.92
CA ASP A 292 -1.43 10.65 -7.85
C ASP A 292 -0.10 9.88 -7.86
N LEU A 293 -0.16 8.57 -8.13
CA LEU A 293 1.04 7.74 -8.28
C LEU A 293 1.88 8.17 -9.48
N ALA A 294 1.24 8.38 -10.64
CA ALA A 294 1.90 8.80 -11.88
C ALA A 294 2.59 10.16 -11.71
N ARG A 295 1.93 11.15 -11.08
CA ARG A 295 2.54 12.45 -10.76
C ARG A 295 3.77 12.33 -9.87
N THR A 296 3.74 11.39 -8.92
CA THR A 296 4.85 11.18 -7.98
C THR A 296 6.06 10.51 -8.63
N GLN A 297 5.83 9.74 -9.69
CA GLN A 297 6.87 9.03 -10.44
C GLN A 297 7.28 9.73 -11.74
N ALA A 298 6.70 10.91 -12.05
CA ALA A 298 6.87 11.59 -13.33
C ALA A 298 8.35 11.76 -13.73
N ASP A 299 9.19 12.32 -12.86
CA ASP A 299 10.61 12.53 -13.14
C ASP A 299 11.36 11.23 -13.43
N MET A 300 11.01 10.15 -12.72
CA MET A 300 11.62 8.82 -12.92
C MET A 300 11.21 8.24 -14.27
N ILE A 301 9.92 8.36 -14.61
CA ILE A 301 9.40 7.84 -15.87
C ILE A 301 9.93 8.66 -17.04
N GLU A 302 10.01 9.99 -16.92
CA GLU A 302 10.60 10.88 -17.94
C GLU A 302 12.06 10.52 -18.20
N ALA A 303 12.88 10.37 -17.15
CA ALA A 303 14.27 9.95 -17.30
C ALA A 303 14.42 8.57 -17.97
N GLU A 304 13.50 7.64 -17.68
CA GLU A 304 13.48 6.33 -18.32
C GLU A 304 13.05 6.42 -19.79
N MET A 305 12.08 7.29 -20.14
CA MET A 305 11.68 7.53 -21.53
C MET A 305 12.82 8.17 -22.34
N GLU A 306 13.53 9.14 -21.77
CA GLU A 306 14.73 9.73 -22.39
C GLU A 306 15.81 8.66 -22.65
N ARG A 307 16.05 7.78 -21.68
CA ARG A 307 17.01 6.67 -21.80
C ARG A 307 16.62 5.70 -22.91
N LEU A 308 15.34 5.33 -22.98
CA LEU A 308 14.81 4.40 -23.97
C LEU A 308 14.79 5.01 -25.39
N GLY A 309 14.61 6.33 -25.50
CA GLY A 309 14.59 7.05 -26.76
C GLY A 309 13.23 6.98 -27.46
N GLN A 310 13.20 7.16 -28.79
CA GLN A 310 11.93 7.21 -29.52
C GLN A 310 11.18 5.87 -29.47
N PRO A 311 9.85 5.90 -29.22
CA PRO A 311 9.02 4.71 -29.26
C PRO A 311 8.85 4.21 -30.70
N GLY A 312 8.72 2.90 -30.84
CA GLY A 312 8.57 2.17 -32.09
C GLY A 312 7.34 1.28 -32.08
N PRO A 313 7.38 0.13 -32.79
CA PRO A 313 6.25 -0.79 -32.84
C PRO A 313 5.80 -1.28 -31.46
N ILE A 314 4.49 -1.36 -31.29
CA ILE A 314 3.82 -1.94 -30.12
C ILE A 314 3.18 -3.26 -30.55
N THR A 315 3.37 -4.31 -29.75
CA THR A 315 2.84 -5.65 -29.99
C THR A 315 2.08 -6.14 -28.77
N PHE A 316 0.81 -6.50 -28.94
CA PHE A 316 0.04 -7.16 -27.90
C PHE A 316 0.55 -8.58 -27.63
N LYS A 317 0.82 -8.91 -26.37
CA LYS A 317 1.40 -10.21 -25.95
C LYS A 317 0.36 -11.14 -25.35
N GLY A 318 -0.70 -10.59 -24.78
CA GLY A 318 -1.76 -11.33 -24.11
C GLY A 318 -2.30 -10.58 -22.91
N VAL A 319 -3.11 -11.27 -22.12
CA VAL A 319 -3.65 -10.77 -20.86
C VAL A 319 -3.02 -11.56 -19.72
N ASP A 320 -2.52 -10.88 -18.69
CA ASP A 320 -1.93 -11.56 -17.53
C ASP A 320 -3.00 -12.12 -16.58
N SER A 321 -2.56 -12.86 -15.55
CA SER A 321 -3.47 -13.46 -14.56
C SER A 321 -4.29 -12.45 -13.76
N ASN A 322 -3.86 -11.18 -13.74
CA ASN A 322 -4.54 -10.09 -13.03
C ASN A 322 -5.46 -9.29 -13.97
N GLY A 323 -5.51 -9.64 -15.26
CA GLY A 323 -6.38 -9.00 -16.25
C GLY A 323 -5.79 -7.79 -16.95
N TYR A 324 -4.49 -7.54 -16.78
CA TYR A 324 -3.80 -6.48 -17.51
C TYR A 324 -3.55 -6.91 -18.95
N ASP A 325 -3.84 -6.01 -19.88
CA ASP A 325 -3.39 -6.15 -21.26
C ASP A 325 -1.89 -5.86 -21.33
N ILE A 326 -1.12 -6.83 -21.84
CA ILE A 326 0.33 -6.75 -21.88
C ILE A 326 0.78 -6.40 -23.29
N TYR A 327 1.55 -5.32 -23.40
CA TYR A 327 2.13 -4.83 -24.63
C TYR A 327 3.65 -4.83 -24.54
N GLU A 328 4.30 -5.38 -25.56
CA GLU A 328 5.73 -5.18 -25.76
C GLU A 328 5.91 -3.94 -26.64
N VAL A 329 6.72 -2.99 -26.15
CA VAL A 329 7.02 -1.75 -26.84
C VAL A 329 8.49 -1.74 -27.20
N GLN A 330 8.78 -1.59 -28.49
CA GLN A 330 10.15 -1.37 -28.95
C GLN A 330 10.49 0.11 -28.83
N PHE A 331 11.68 0.42 -28.35
CA PHE A 331 12.24 1.76 -28.31
C PHE A 331 13.59 1.76 -29.05
N ALA A 332 14.09 2.96 -29.39
CA ALA A 332 15.38 3.10 -30.06
C ALA A 332 16.54 2.40 -29.32
N ASN A 333 16.54 2.45 -27.98
CA ASN A 333 17.62 1.95 -27.13
C ASN A 333 17.21 0.75 -26.24
N GLY A 334 16.08 0.09 -26.52
CA GLY A 334 15.63 -1.03 -25.69
C GLY A 334 14.24 -1.55 -26.01
N ARG A 335 13.76 -2.47 -25.17
CA ARG A 335 12.38 -2.97 -25.19
C ARG A 335 11.84 -3.03 -23.79
N THR A 336 10.57 -2.72 -23.65
CA THR A 336 9.87 -2.78 -22.36
C THR A 336 8.51 -3.44 -22.53
N GLU A 337 8.06 -4.10 -21.47
CA GLU A 337 6.68 -4.59 -21.36
C GLU A 337 5.86 -3.61 -20.54
N TRP A 338 4.67 -3.29 -21.05
CA TRP A 338 3.72 -2.37 -20.46
C TRP A 338 2.44 -3.13 -20.15
N GLY A 339 1.99 -3.05 -18.89
CA GLY A 339 0.71 -3.58 -18.47
C GLY A 339 -0.32 -2.47 -18.35
N LEU A 340 -1.51 -2.66 -18.93
CA LEU A 340 -2.63 -1.73 -18.84
C LEU A 340 -3.88 -2.41 -18.28
N SER A 341 -4.51 -1.75 -17.33
CA SER A 341 -5.89 -2.07 -16.93
C SER A 341 -6.76 -0.82 -16.98
N MET A 342 -8.03 -1.02 -17.31
CA MET A 342 -9.02 0.05 -17.41
C MET A 342 -10.30 -0.33 -16.68
N THR A 343 -10.99 0.67 -16.19
CA THR A 343 -12.34 0.57 -15.67
C THR A 343 -13.34 0.35 -16.81
N PRO A 344 -14.56 -0.13 -16.52
CA PRO A 344 -15.62 -0.29 -17.52
C PRO A 344 -16.03 1.01 -18.24
N ASP A 345 -15.88 2.15 -17.57
CA ASP A 345 -16.13 3.51 -18.09
C ASP A 345 -14.92 4.09 -18.84
N GLY A 346 -13.80 3.36 -18.90
CA GLY A 346 -12.66 3.68 -19.76
C GLY A 346 -11.56 4.50 -19.10
N LEU A 347 -11.61 4.73 -17.78
CA LEU A 347 -10.50 5.29 -17.02
C LEU A 347 -9.40 4.26 -16.84
N ILE A 348 -8.15 4.71 -16.84
CA ILE A 348 -7.00 3.87 -16.56
C ILE A 348 -6.93 3.68 -15.04
N ASN A 349 -7.03 2.45 -14.56
CA ASN A 349 -6.93 2.13 -13.14
C ASN A 349 -5.63 1.39 -12.80
N GLY A 350 -4.83 1.02 -13.79
CA GLY A 350 -3.50 0.44 -13.60
C GLY A 350 -2.63 0.60 -14.83
N LEU A 351 -1.39 1.04 -14.59
CA LEU A 351 -0.35 1.16 -15.60
C LEU A 351 1.00 0.80 -14.96
N TYR A 352 1.73 -0.13 -15.56
CA TYR A 352 3.10 -0.43 -15.12
C TYR A 352 4.00 -0.70 -16.31
N THR A 353 5.30 -0.52 -16.08
CA THR A 353 6.36 -0.86 -17.04
C THR A 353 7.37 -1.77 -16.39
N ARG A 354 7.94 -2.69 -17.16
CA ARG A 354 9.09 -3.51 -16.75
C ARG A 354 10.01 -3.80 -17.93
N ASN A 355 11.24 -4.18 -17.64
CA ASN A 355 12.17 -4.62 -18.68
C ASN A 355 11.63 -5.89 -19.36
N ALA A 356 11.64 -5.91 -20.68
CA ALA A 356 11.33 -7.12 -21.43
C ALA A 356 12.45 -8.15 -21.22
N VAL A 357 12.09 -9.40 -20.93
CA VAL A 357 13.03 -10.52 -20.71
C VAL A 357 13.59 -11.04 -22.02
#